data_AF-X0Y2C8-F1
#
_entry.id   AF-X0Y2C8-F1
#
_cell.length_a   1.000
_cell.length_b   1.000
_cell.length_c   1.000
_cell.angle_alpha   90.00
_cell.angle_beta   90.00
_cell.angle_gamma   90.00
#
_symmetry.space_group_name_H-M   'P 1'
#
loop_
_entity.id
_entity.type
_entity.pdbx_description
1 polymer ?
#
loop_
_entity_poly.entity_id
_entity_poly.type
_entity_poly.pdbx_seq_one_letter_code
_entity_poly.pdbx_strand_id
1 'polypeptide(L)'
;YLGLRPDLKQPALWQAYDKLSVGVLKLSDGCPFNCTYCSVPKVYSKFKARPLERSLTELELLAKRGVGNIAFYDDALLFEAEKTLIPFLE
;
A
#
# COMPACT_ATOMS: atom_id res chain seq x y z
N TYR A 1 -17.52 15.79 -15.62
CA TYR A 1 -16.78 15.09 -14.56
C TYR A 1 -17.67 14.98 -13.34
N LEU A 2 -17.69 13.82 -12.67
CA LEU A 2 -18.74 13.33 -11.75
C LEU A 2 -19.11 14.22 -10.53
N GLY A 3 -18.60 15.45 -10.40
CA GLY A 3 -18.90 16.35 -9.27
C GLY A 3 -18.37 15.89 -7.91
N LEU A 4 -17.68 14.75 -7.85
CA LEU A 4 -17.14 14.14 -6.64
C LEU A 4 -15.70 14.57 -6.42
N ARG A 5 -15.35 14.91 -5.16
CA ARG A 5 -13.96 15.08 -4.72
C ARG A 5 -13.46 13.73 -4.19
N PRO A 6 -12.32 13.21 -4.67
CA PRO A 6 -11.78 11.97 -4.16
C PRO A 6 -11.25 12.15 -2.73
N ASP A 7 -11.62 11.25 -1.82
CA ASP A 7 -10.96 11.12 -0.54
C ASP A 7 -9.65 10.35 -0.73
N LEU A 8 -8.52 11.02 -0.56
CA LEU A 8 -7.19 10.41 -0.72
C LEU A 8 -6.79 9.49 0.47
N LYS A 9 -7.56 9.53 1.56
CA LYS A 9 -7.36 8.70 2.74
C LYS A 9 -8.21 7.42 2.71
N GLN A 10 -9.20 7.34 1.83
CA GLN A 10 -10.02 6.14 1.73
C GLN A 10 -9.15 4.93 1.32
N PRO A 11 -9.38 3.75 1.92
CA PRO A 11 -8.73 2.53 1.49
C PRO A 11 -9.21 2.15 0.08
N ALA A 12 -8.52 1.20 -0.56
CA ALA A 12 -8.96 0.68 -1.85
C ALA A 12 -10.40 0.12 -1.76
N LEU A 13 -11.15 0.20 -2.88
CA LEU A 13 -12.55 -0.20 -2.97
C LEU A 13 -12.69 -1.73 -3.03
N TRP A 14 -12.20 -2.42 -2.01
CA TRP A 14 -12.33 -3.88 -1.85
C TRP A 14 -13.79 -4.32 -1.79
N GLN A 15 -14.70 -3.40 -1.48
CA GLN A 15 -16.15 -3.60 -1.48
C GLN A 15 -16.74 -3.94 -2.85
N ALA A 16 -16.06 -3.60 -3.94
CA ALA A 16 -16.52 -3.90 -5.29
C ALA A 16 -16.31 -5.36 -5.72
N TYR A 17 -15.55 -6.15 -4.94
CA TYR A 17 -15.32 -7.57 -5.23
C TYR A 17 -16.38 -8.43 -4.55
N ASP A 18 -17.07 -9.27 -5.34
CA ASP A 18 -18.01 -10.27 -4.81
C ASP A 18 -17.31 -11.34 -3.97
N LYS A 19 -16.09 -11.72 -4.38
CA LYS A 19 -15.22 -12.65 -3.66
C LYS A 19 -13.79 -12.15 -3.69
N LEU A 20 -13.18 -11.98 -2.52
CA LEU A 20 -11.83 -11.47 -2.37
C LEU A 20 -10.93 -12.53 -1.72
N SER A 21 -10.01 -13.12 -2.49
CA SER A 21 -9.11 -14.18 -2.02
C SER A 21 -7.70 -13.68 -1.68
N VAL A 22 -7.32 -12.54 -2.24
CA VAL A 22 -6.00 -11.90 -2.08
C VAL A 22 -6.21 -10.41 -1.86
N GLY A 23 -5.46 -9.85 -0.92
CA GLY A 23 -5.37 -8.42 -0.67
C GLY A 23 -3.97 -7.91 -1.01
N VAL A 24 -3.88 -6.61 -1.31
CA VAL A 24 -2.59 -5.94 -1.45
C VAL A 24 -2.49 -4.79 -0.47
N LEU A 25 -1.29 -4.58 0.06
CA LEU A 25 -0.96 -3.48 0.95
C LEU A 25 0.31 -2.80 0.44
N LYS A 26 0.48 -1.53 0.81
CA LYS A 26 1.75 -0.81 0.66
C LYS A 26 2.08 -0.13 1.98
N LEU A 27 3.33 -0.25 2.42
CA LEU A 27 3.85 0.43 3.61
C LEU A 27 4.58 1.74 3.27
N SER A 28 4.86 1.96 1.99
CA SER A 28 5.63 3.08 1.46
C SER A 28 5.22 3.40 0.03
N ASP A 29 5.57 4.61 -0.43
CA ASP A 29 5.44 5.03 -1.81
C ASP A 29 6.81 5.39 -2.39
N GLY A 30 7.04 4.93 -3.62
CA GLY A 30 8.26 5.23 -4.34
C GLY A 30 9.46 4.40 -3.88
N CYS A 31 10.58 4.65 -4.54
CA CYS A 31 11.83 3.92 -4.34
C CYS A 31 12.97 4.94 -4.40
N PRO A 32 14.03 4.82 -3.57
CA PRO A 32 15.15 5.76 -3.60
C PRO A 32 16.12 5.48 -4.77
N PHE A 33 15.97 4.35 -5.47
CA PHE A 33 16.86 3.94 -6.54
C PHE A 33 16.42 4.51 -7.88
N ASN A 34 17.39 4.77 -8.77
CA ASN A 34 17.15 5.27 -10.12
C ASN A 34 17.54 4.24 -11.18
N CYS A 35 16.96 3.03 -11.08
CA CYS A 35 17.24 1.93 -12.01
C CYS A 35 16.89 2.33 -13.45
N THR A 36 17.75 2.01 -14.41
CA THR A 36 17.62 2.43 -15.82
C THR A 36 16.33 1.97 -16.50
N TYR A 37 15.74 0.88 -16.02
CA TYR A 37 14.51 0.30 -16.54
C TYR A 37 13.24 0.74 -15.79
N CYS A 38 13.38 1.42 -14.64
CA CYS A 38 12.28 1.60 -13.70
C CYS A 38 11.54 2.92 -13.94
N SER A 39 10.20 2.86 -13.94
CA SER A 39 9.35 4.06 -14.05
C SER A 39 9.11 4.77 -12.73
N VAL A 40 9.36 4.11 -11.59
CA VAL A 40 9.04 4.63 -10.24
C VAL A 40 9.61 6.03 -9.99
N PRO A 41 10.87 6.36 -10.32
CA PRO A 41 11.42 7.71 -10.13
C PRO A 41 10.74 8.81 -10.95
N LYS A 42 10.02 8.44 -12.02
CA LYS A 42 9.25 9.38 -12.85
C LYS A 42 7.83 9.58 -12.31
N VAL A 43 7.27 8.57 -11.64
CA VAL A 43 5.91 8.60 -11.07
C VAL A 43 5.92 9.18 -9.66
N TYR A 44 6.87 8.77 -8.85
CA TYR A 44 7.07 9.19 -7.47
C TYR A 44 8.39 9.97 -7.37
N SER A 45 8.39 11.04 -6.58
CA SER A 45 9.59 11.86 -6.43
C SER A 45 10.71 11.17 -5.62
N LYS A 46 10.35 10.44 -4.56
CA LYS A 46 11.28 9.76 -3.65
C LYS A 46 10.53 8.76 -2.77
N PHE A 47 11.28 7.87 -2.12
CA PHE A 47 10.75 6.98 -1.10
C PHE A 47 10.08 7.78 0.04
N LYS A 48 8.89 7.32 0.43
CA LYS A 48 8.13 7.89 1.54
C LYS A 48 7.39 6.78 2.28
N ALA A 49 7.73 6.57 3.55
CA ALA A 49 6.94 5.73 4.45
C ALA A 49 5.50 6.26 4.56
N ARG A 50 4.53 5.34 4.53
CA ARG A 50 3.12 5.63 4.83
C ARG A 50 2.91 5.56 6.35
N PRO A 51 1.90 6.26 6.89
CA PRO A 51 1.50 6.07 8.28
C PRO A 51 1.11 4.61 8.53
N LEU A 52 1.61 4.02 9.61
CA LEU A 52 1.37 2.62 9.97
C LEU A 52 -0.14 2.34 10.13
N GLU A 53 -0.85 3.29 10.75
CA GLU A 53 -2.28 3.20 11.04
C GLU A 53 -3.12 3.05 9.76
N ARG A 54 -2.65 3.62 8.64
CA ARG A 54 -3.31 3.47 7.35
C ARG A 54 -3.25 2.02 6.88
N SER A 55 -2.06 1.41 6.91
CA SER A 55 -1.85 0.03 6.47
C SER A 55 -2.55 -0.97 7.37
N LEU A 56 -2.59 -0.72 8.69
CA LEU A 56 -3.36 -1.53 9.64
C LEU A 56 -4.87 -1.43 9.39
N THR A 57 -5.39 -0.23 9.11
CA THR A 57 -6.81 -0.05 8.75
C THR A 57 -7.17 -0.81 7.46
N GLU A 58 -6.28 -0.80 6.46
CA GLU A 58 -6.46 -1.58 5.23
C GLU A 58 -6.39 -3.09 5.49
N LEU A 59 -5.47 -3.54 6.35
CA LEU A 59 -5.37 -4.94 6.78
C LEU A 59 -6.65 -5.40 7.49
N GLU A 60 -7.19 -4.61 8.42
CA GLU A 60 -8.44 -4.92 9.12
C GLU A 60 -9.62 -5.03 8.14
N LEU A 61 -9.69 -4.15 7.14
CA LEU A 61 -10.73 -4.22 6.11
C LEU A 61 -10.62 -5.52 5.31
N LEU A 62 -9.42 -5.91 4.90
CA LEU A 62 -9.17 -7.17 4.18
C LEU A 62 -9.51 -8.39 5.04
N ALA A 63 -9.10 -8.39 6.31
CA ALA A 63 -9.38 -9.46 7.26
C ALA A 63 -10.90 -9.62 7.50
N LYS A 64 -11.64 -8.51 7.67
CA LYS A 64 -13.12 -8.53 7.76
C LYS A 64 -13.80 -9.09 6.52
N ARG A 65 -13.11 -9.11 5.38
CA ARG A 65 -13.57 -9.73 4.12
C ARG A 65 -13.15 -11.19 3.95
N GLY A 66 -12.50 -11.78 4.94
CA GLY A 66 -12.06 -13.17 4.90
C GLY A 66 -10.83 -13.42 4.02
N VAL A 67 -10.06 -12.36 3.73
CA VAL A 67 -8.83 -12.48 2.95
C VAL A 67 -7.74 -13.11 3.82
N GLY A 68 -7.25 -14.28 3.41
CA GLY A 68 -6.16 -14.98 4.09
C GLY A 68 -4.77 -14.76 3.46
N ASN A 69 -4.71 -14.22 2.23
CA ASN A 69 -3.46 -14.02 1.51
C ASN A 69 -3.26 -12.53 1.24
N ILE A 70 -2.14 -11.97 1.70
CA ILE A 70 -1.83 -10.55 1.56
C ILE A 70 -0.44 -10.38 0.98
N ALA A 71 -0.34 -9.54 -0.05
CA ALA A 71 0.92 -9.21 -0.70
C ALA A 71 1.31 -7.75 -0.46
N PHE A 72 2.56 -7.51 -0.12
CA PHE A 72 3.13 -6.17 -0.08
C PHE A 72 3.53 -5.76 -1.51
N TYR A 73 2.99 -4.65 -1.99
CA TYR A 73 3.20 -4.08 -3.33
C TYR A 73 4.06 -2.81 -3.28
N ASP A 74 4.94 -2.73 -2.30
CA ASP A 74 5.93 -1.67 -2.15
C ASP A 74 6.99 -1.73 -3.25
N ASP A 75 7.39 -0.56 -3.76
CA ASP A 75 8.42 -0.45 -4.79
C ASP A 75 9.83 -0.83 -4.27
N ALA A 76 10.03 -0.74 -2.95
CA ALA A 76 11.27 -1.10 -2.26
C ALA A 76 11.00 -1.54 -0.80
N LEU A 77 10.22 -2.61 -0.60
CA LEU A 77 9.73 -3.06 0.74
C LEU A 77 10.81 -3.12 1.84
N LEU A 78 12.00 -3.60 1.51
CA LEU A 78 13.08 -3.81 2.47
C LEU A 78 13.95 -2.56 2.71
N PHE A 79 13.71 -1.47 1.99
CA PHE A 79 14.42 -0.22 2.21
C PHE A 79 13.88 0.47 3.48
N GLU A 80 14.77 0.75 4.44
CA GLU A 80 14.39 1.26 5.77
C GLU A 80 13.28 0.42 6.45
N ALA A 81 13.43 -0.92 6.40
CA ALA A 81 12.45 -1.86 6.93
C ALA A 81 12.14 -1.62 8.41
N GLU A 82 13.11 -1.18 9.21
CA GLU A 82 12.98 -0.85 10.63
C GLU A 82 11.99 0.29 10.89
N LYS A 83 11.75 1.14 9.90
CA LYS A 83 10.78 2.25 9.97
C LYS A 83 9.41 1.88 9.39
N THR A 84 9.32 0.78 8.64
CA THR A 84 8.14 0.43 7.84
C THR A 84 7.65 -0.99 8.10
N LEU A 85 8.35 -1.98 7.55
CA LEU A 85 7.96 -3.39 7.64
C LEU A 85 8.02 -3.94 9.07
N ILE A 86 9.08 -3.66 9.82
CA ILE A 86 9.25 -4.24 11.16
C ILE A 86 8.12 -3.81 12.11
N PRO A 87 7.78 -2.51 12.25
CA PRO A 87 6.65 -2.09 13.08
C PRO A 87 5.28 -2.61 12.62
N PHE A 88 5.14 -3.03 11.35
CA PHE A 88 3.90 -3.61 10.83
C PHE A 88 3.74 -5.08 11.22
N LEU A 89 4.84 -5.78 11.48
CA LEU A 89 4.85 -7.22 11.80
C LEU A 89 4.82 -7.52 13.31
N GLU A 90 5.04 -6.51 14.16
CA GLU A 90 4.92 -6.60 15.62
C GLU A 90 3.46 -6.54 16.08
#